data_AF-A0A4Y2V433-F1
#
_entry.id   AF-A0A4Y2V433-F1
#
_cell.length_a   1.000
_cell.length_b   1.000
_cell.length_c   1.000
_cell.angle_alpha   90.00
_cell.angle_beta   90.00
_cell.angle_gamma   90.00
#
_symmetry.space_group_name_H-M   'P 1'
#
loop_
_entity.id
_entity.type
_entity.pdbx_description
1 polymer ?
#
loop_
_entity_poly.entity_id
_entity_poly.type
_entity_poly.pdbx_seq_one_letter_code
_entity_poly.pdbx_strand_id
1 'polypeptide(L)'
;MDQGVIQNFKIYYRKKIVRKVITALENNQSMPKIILRESISEISKEWNYDIADRTTRNSFAKAGFFVSNEGRGGKVSALGSEGSRLDSTEYPPCMGPVVR
;
A
#
# COMPACT_ATOMS: atom_id res chain seq x y z
N MET A 1 -0.26 12.44 -4.78
CA MET A 1 0.22 11.13 -4.28
C MET A 1 -0.97 10.19 -4.27
N ASP A 2 -0.86 8.98 -4.84
CA ASP A 2 -2.00 8.04 -4.94
C ASP A 2 -2.55 7.71 -3.55
N GLN A 3 -3.88 7.58 -3.45
CA GLN A 3 -4.56 7.30 -2.18
C GLN A 3 -4.09 5.97 -1.57
N GLY A 4 -3.72 4.99 -2.41
CA GLY A 4 -3.16 3.72 -1.98
C GLY A 4 -1.78 3.87 -1.34
N VAL A 5 -0.92 4.77 -1.87
CA VAL A 5 0.38 5.10 -1.26
C VAL A 5 0.17 5.62 0.16
N ILE A 6 -0.70 6.61 0.31
CA ILE A 6 -0.99 7.25 1.61
C ILE A 6 -1.55 6.22 2.60
N GLN A 7 -2.48 5.38 2.14
CA GLN A 7 -3.11 4.37 2.99
C GLN A 7 -2.14 3.28 3.43
N ASN A 8 -1.25 2.82 2.54
CA ASN A 8 -0.22 1.85 2.86
C ASN A 8 0.73 2.38 3.95
N PHE A 9 1.19 3.62 3.82
CA PHE A 9 2.04 4.25 4.83
C PHE A 9 1.34 4.36 6.20
N LYS A 10 0.06 4.76 6.22
CA LYS A 10 -0.72 4.83 7.47
C LYS A 10 -0.83 3.46 8.15
N ILE A 11 -1.15 2.41 7.40
CA ILE A 11 -1.30 1.05 7.92
C ILE A 11 0.05 0.53 8.46
N TYR A 12 1.12 0.72 7.69
CA TYR A 12 2.47 0.31 8.09
C TYR A 12 2.87 0.97 9.42
N TYR A 13 2.72 2.29 9.51
CA TYR A 13 3.13 3.04 10.68
C TYR A 13 2.38 2.58 11.94
N ARG A 14 1.06 2.39 11.83
CA ARG A 14 0.23 1.87 12.94
C ARG A 14 0.69 0.49 13.40
N LYS A 15 0.90 -0.45 12.47
CA LYS A 15 1.42 -1.80 12.79
C LYS A 15 2.75 -1.72 13.54
N LYS A 16 3.61 -0.79 13.16
CA LYS A 16 4.93 -0.63 13.78
C LYS A 16 4.88 -0.06 15.20
N ILE A 17 4.05 0.96 15.43
CA ILE A 17 3.83 1.49 16.78
C ILE A 17 3.27 0.41 17.70
N VAL A 18 2.28 -0.36 17.22
CA VAL A 18 1.71 -1.48 17.98
C VAL A 18 2.78 -2.50 18.36
N ARG A 19 3.64 -2.90 17.43
CA ARG A 19 4.77 -3.81 17.71
C ARG A 19 5.73 -3.23 18.77
N LYS A 20 6.13 -1.96 18.64
CA LYS A 20 7.01 -1.31 19.62
C LYS A 20 6.39 -1.30 21.02
N VAL A 21 5.09 -1.01 21.12
CA VAL A 21 4.36 -1.00 22.39
C VAL A 21 4.26 -2.39 23.00
N ILE A 22 3.91 -3.40 22.21
CA ILE A 22 3.83 -4.79 22.68
C ILE A 22 5.20 -5.26 23.18
N THR A 23 6.27 -5.04 22.40
CA THR A 23 7.62 -5.42 22.81
C THR A 23 8.08 -4.68 24.07
N ALA A 24 7.73 -3.40 24.24
CA ALA A 24 8.03 -2.69 25.47
C ALA A 24 7.29 -3.30 26.67
N LEU A 25 6.02 -3.66 26.48
CA LEU A 25 5.20 -4.31 27.50
C LEU A 25 5.75 -5.69 27.89
N GLU A 26 6.12 -6.52 26.92
CA GLU A 26 6.71 -7.85 27.14
C GLU A 26 8.03 -7.77 27.94
N ASN A 27 8.81 -6.71 27.72
CA ASN A 27 10.08 -6.49 28.42
C ASN A 27 9.95 -5.67 29.71
N ASN A 28 8.71 -5.41 30.19
CA ASN A 28 8.41 -4.55 31.34
C ASN A 28 9.08 -3.16 31.27
N GLN A 29 9.26 -2.63 30.06
CA GLN A 29 9.84 -1.31 29.80
C GLN A 29 8.77 -0.23 29.82
N SER A 30 9.20 1.03 29.96
CA SER A 30 8.31 2.17 29.81
C SER A 30 7.76 2.27 28.38
N MET A 31 6.59 2.89 28.24
CA MET A 31 5.98 3.15 26.93
C MET A 31 6.96 3.84 25.96
N PRO A 32 7.08 3.34 24.72
CA PRO A 32 8.02 3.89 23.76
C PRO A 32 7.63 5.32 23.38
N LYS A 33 8.60 6.23 23.44
CA LYS A 33 8.43 7.60 22.94
C LYS A 33 8.45 7.59 21.42
N ILE A 34 7.44 8.22 20.82
CA ILE A 34 7.37 8.36 19.37
C ILE A 34 8.21 9.58 18.96
N ILE A 35 9.41 9.33 18.42
CA ILE A 35 10.30 10.39 17.93
C ILE A 35 10.11 10.55 16.42
N LEU A 36 9.88 11.80 15.98
CA LEU A 36 9.64 12.12 14.58
C LEU A 36 10.81 11.70 13.67
N ARG A 37 12.05 11.97 14.10
CA ARG A 37 13.26 11.63 13.34
C ARG A 37 13.39 10.13 13.07
N GLU A 38 13.13 9.30 14.08
CA GLU A 38 13.15 7.85 13.93
C GLU A 38 12.03 7.39 13.00
N SER A 39 10.83 7.95 13.16
CA SER A 39 9.67 7.64 12.32
C SER A 39 9.96 7.91 10.83
N ILE A 40 10.59 9.05 10.52
CA ILE A 40 10.97 9.41 9.13
C ILE A 40 12.03 8.43 8.59
N SER A 41 13.06 8.12 9.38
CA SER A 41 14.11 7.18 8.97
C SER A 41 13.55 5.78 8.69
N GLU A 42 12.64 5.31 9.54
CA GLU A 42 11.97 4.03 9.39
C GLU A 42 11.08 3.97 8.14
N ILE A 43 10.31 5.03 7.89
CA ILE A 43 9.45 5.15 6.70
C ILE A 43 10.31 5.16 5.43
N SER A 44 11.45 5.85 5.43
CA SER A 44 12.36 5.91 4.28
C SER A 44 12.97 4.55 3.95
N LYS A 45 13.36 3.77 4.97
CA LYS A 45 13.87 2.40 4.77
C LYS A 45 12.81 1.48 4.16
N GLU A 46 11.58 1.56 4.67
CA GLU A 46 10.48 0.73 4.19
C GLU A 46 10.04 1.06 2.77
N TRP A 47 10.05 2.36 2.43
CA TRP A 47 9.76 2.81 1.07
C TRP A 47 10.64 2.10 0.05
N ASN A 48 11.94 2.02 0.33
CA ASN A 48 12.93 1.41 -0.55
C ASN A 48 12.83 -0.13 -0.62
N TYR A 49 12.20 -0.79 0.35
CA TYR A 49 12.19 -2.25 0.45
C TYR A 49 10.90 -2.93 -0.04
N ASP A 50 9.72 -2.36 0.25
CA ASP A 50 8.45 -3.10 0.03
C ASP A 50 7.31 -2.19 -0.52
N ILE A 51 7.30 -0.90 -0.16
CA ILE A 51 6.22 0.00 -0.58
C ILE A 51 6.43 0.47 -2.02
N ALA A 52 7.66 0.79 -2.44
CA ALA A 52 7.94 1.29 -3.78
C ALA A 52 7.47 0.30 -4.85
N ASP A 53 7.87 -0.96 -4.81
CA ASP A 53 7.53 -1.95 -5.84
C ASP A 53 6.03 -2.22 -5.92
N ARG A 54 5.39 -2.55 -4.78
CA ARG A 54 3.96 -2.85 -4.75
C ARG A 54 3.12 -1.66 -5.19
N THR A 55 3.47 -0.47 -4.70
CA THR A 55 2.65 0.72 -4.93
C THR A 55 2.87 1.30 -6.32
N THR A 56 4.10 1.25 -6.83
CA THR A 56 4.41 1.60 -8.21
C THR A 56 3.67 0.68 -9.15
N ARG A 57 3.72 -0.65 -8.93
CA ARG A 57 2.97 -1.62 -9.74
C ARG A 57 1.46 -1.38 -9.69
N ASN A 58 0.90 -1.12 -8.52
CA ASN A 58 -0.54 -0.90 -8.38
C ASN A 58 -0.99 0.42 -9.02
N SER A 59 -0.14 1.45 -8.99
CA SER A 59 -0.40 2.73 -9.67
C SER A 59 -0.34 2.58 -11.19
N PHE A 60 0.64 1.83 -11.70
CA PHE A 60 0.72 1.48 -13.13
C PHE A 60 -0.49 0.66 -13.57
N ALA A 61 -0.89 -0.35 -12.80
CA ALA A 61 -2.09 -1.16 -13.09
C ALA A 61 -3.37 -0.32 -13.13
N LYS A 62 -3.56 0.60 -12.17
CA LYS A 62 -4.69 1.56 -12.20
C LYS A 62 -4.69 2.45 -13.43
N ALA A 63 -3.51 2.80 -13.94
CA ALA A 63 -3.34 3.57 -15.16
C ALA A 63 -3.42 2.71 -16.45
N GLY A 64 -3.74 1.42 -16.33
CA GLY A 64 -3.91 0.50 -17.47
C GLY A 64 -2.62 -0.14 -17.99
N PHE A 65 -1.52 -0.02 -17.25
CA PHE A 65 -0.25 -0.66 -17.57
C PHE A 65 -0.09 -1.98 -16.83
N PHE A 66 0.12 -3.06 -17.58
CA PHE A 66 0.33 -4.40 -17.01
C PHE A 66 1.68 -4.96 -17.47
N VAL A 67 2.27 -5.80 -16.63
CA VAL A 67 3.50 -6.52 -16.96
C VAL A 67 3.09 -7.87 -17.55
N SER A 68 3.33 -8.08 -18.84
CA SER A 68 3.20 -9.40 -19.46
C SER A 68 4.49 -10.19 -19.26
N ASN A 69 4.37 -11.39 -18.69
CA ASN A 69 5.48 -12.32 -18.51
C ASN A 69 5.69 -13.16 -19.77
N GLU A 70 6.04 -12.52 -20.89
CA GLU A 70 6.55 -13.20 -22.07
C GLU A 70 8.08 -13.07 -22.11
N GLY A 71 8.75 -14.06 -21.54
CA GLY A 71 10.21 -14.18 -21.60
C GLY A 71 10.96 -13.24 -20.65
N ARG A 72 12.26 -13.51 -20.47
CA ARG A 72 13.18 -12.97 -19.44
C ARG A 72 13.41 -11.43 -19.45
N GLY A 73 12.55 -10.65 -20.10
CA GLY A 73 12.49 -9.20 -20.00
C GLY A 73 11.04 -8.75 -20.10
N GLY A 74 10.40 -8.51 -18.96
CA GLY A 74 8.99 -8.10 -18.91
C GLY A 74 8.75 -6.84 -19.73
N LYS A 75 7.91 -6.93 -20.76
CA LYS A 75 7.43 -5.77 -21.53
C LYS A 75 6.21 -5.18 -20.83
N VAL A 76 6.21 -3.86 -20.66
CA VAL A 76 5.06 -3.11 -20.15
C VAL A 76 4.20 -2.74 -21.36
N SER A 77 2.95 -3.21 -21.39
CA SER A 77 1.99 -2.88 -22.43
C SER A 77 0.89 -1.96 -21.86
N ALA A 78 0.46 -1.00 -22.67
CA ALA A 78 -0.70 -0.16 -22.40
C ALA A 78 -1.89 -0.65 -23.25
N LEU A 79 -3.09 -0.70 -22.67
CA LEU A 79 -4.31 -0.93 -23.45
C LEU A 79 -4.50 0.26 -24.41
N GLY A 80 -4.27 0.02 -25.70
CA GLY A 80 -4.77 0.89 -26.75
C GLY A 80 -6.30 0.92 -26.70
N SER A 81 -6.87 2.09 -26.99
CA SER A 81 -8.29 2.41 -26.87
C SER A 81 -9.19 1.54 -27.76
N GLU A 82 -9.41 0.26 -27.44
CA GLU A 82 -10.49 -0.58 -27.97
C GLU A 82 -10.42 -1.99 -27.36
N GLY A 83 -11.52 -2.47 -26.76
CA GLY A 83 -11.77 -3.92 -26.62
C GLY A 83 -12.06 -4.47 -25.22
N SER A 84 -13.36 -4.57 -24.91
CA SER A 84 -14.01 -5.49 -23.97
C SER A 84 -13.66 -5.44 -22.46
N ARG A 85 -14.56 -4.80 -21.74
CA ARG A 85 -14.94 -5.02 -20.34
C ARG A 85 -15.06 -6.52 -20.03
N LEU A 86 -14.21 -7.03 -19.15
CA LEU A 86 -14.43 -8.32 -18.48
C LEU A 86 -15.08 -8.11 -17.12
N ASP A 87 -15.93 -9.07 -16.81
CA ASP A 87 -17.10 -9.03 -15.95
C ASP A 87 -16.82 -8.72 -14.47
N SER A 88 -17.68 -7.88 -13.90
CA SER A 88 -17.68 -7.49 -12.50
C SER A 88 -18.47 -8.54 -11.70
N THR A 89 -17.85 -9.64 -11.32
CA THR A 89 -18.41 -10.49 -10.26
C THR A 89 -18.13 -9.85 -8.89
N GLU A 90 -19.08 -9.00 -8.51
CA GLU A 90 -19.54 -8.65 -7.16
C GLU A 90 -18.51 -8.51 -6.03
N TYR A 91 -18.13 -7.26 -5.76
CA TYR A 91 -17.95 -6.81 -4.37
C TYR A 91 -19.17 -5.94 -4.00
N PRO A 92 -19.82 -6.18 -2.85
CA PRO A 92 -21.03 -5.46 -2.49
C PRO A 92 -20.72 -3.96 -2.30
N PRO A 93 -21.63 -3.06 -2.72
CA PRO A 93 -21.44 -1.63 -2.54
C PRO A 93 -21.48 -1.31 -1.05
N CYS A 94 -20.46 -0.58 -0.58
CA CYS A 94 -20.45 0.00 0.76
C CYS A 94 -21.68 0.89 0.93
N MET A 95 -22.66 0.47 1.72
CA MET A 95 -23.80 1.29 2.10
C MET A 95 -23.28 2.57 2.79
N GLY A 96 -23.42 3.70 2.10
CA GLY A 96 -23.20 5.03 2.68
C GLY A 96 -24.27 5.37 3.71
N PRO A 97 -24.05 6.39 4.55
CA PRO A 97 -24.96 6.70 5.66
C PRO A 97 -26.31 7.22 5.13
N VAL A 98 -27.39 6.59 5.61
CA VAL A 98 -28.76 7.06 5.41
C VAL A 98 -28.95 8.33 6.24
N VAL A 99 -28.98 9.48 5.56
CA VAL A 99 -29.42 10.75 6.15
C VAL A 99 -30.94 10.72 6.18
N ARG A 100 -31.52 10.80 7.39
CA ARG A 100 -32.97 10.93 7.62
C ARG A 100 -33.46 12.33 7.29
#